data_AF-F2JKT1-F1
#
_entry.id   AF-F2JKT1-F1
#
_cell.length_a   1.000
_cell.length_b   1.000
_cell.length_c   1.000
_cell.angle_alpha   90.00
_cell.angle_beta   90.00
_cell.angle_gamma   90.00
#
_symmetry.space_group_name_H-M   'P 1'
#
loop_
_entity.id
_entity.type
_entity.pdbx_description
1 polymer ?
#
loop_
_entity_poly.entity_id
_entity_poly.type
_entity_poly.pdbx_seq_one_letter_code
_entity_poly.pdbx_strand_id
1 'polypeptide(L)'
;MKEKHPFYVINRSVLPEVFLKVVEVKNLLENDKMLTVQEATEQIGISRSSFYKYKDAIFPFYDKGKSEAITVLIHLQDEAGRLSDVLNYIAGAGGNVLTINQMLPMNGIAIINLCIQTAGMNMTIDDLLRGLGNLNGVKEIQILARE
;
A
#
# COMPACT_ATOMS: atom_id res chain seq x y z
N MET A 1 23.66 -12.38 24.42
CA MET A 1 23.36 -12.74 23.02
C MET A 1 21.84 -12.77 22.89
N LYS A 2 21.22 -11.96 22.01
CA LYS A 2 19.77 -12.07 21.77
C LYS A 2 19.52 -13.44 21.14
N GLU A 3 18.77 -14.31 21.82
CA GLU A 3 18.28 -15.54 21.22
C GLU A 3 17.53 -15.15 19.93
N LYS A 4 18.07 -15.57 18.78
CA LYS A 4 17.34 -15.46 17.52
C LYS A 4 16.27 -16.53 17.55
N HIS A 5 15.09 -16.21 18.08
CA HIS A 5 13.93 -17.08 17.93
C HIS A 5 13.53 -17.06 16.45
N PRO A 6 13.67 -18.20 15.71
CA PRO A 6 13.24 -18.25 14.32
C PRO A 6 11.72 -18.14 14.24
N PHE A 7 11.22 -17.43 13.23
CA PHE A 7 9.78 -17.38 12.91
C PHE A 7 9.43 -18.55 11.99
N TYR A 8 8.21 -19.07 12.16
CA TYR A 8 7.63 -20.10 11.28
C TYR A 8 6.43 -19.53 10.55
N VAL A 9 6.36 -19.74 9.23
CA VAL A 9 5.16 -19.46 8.42
C VAL A 9 4.27 -20.69 8.48
N ILE A 10 3.04 -20.52 8.94
CA ILE A 10 2.08 -21.60 9.15
C ILE A 10 0.81 -21.28 8.37
N ASN A 11 0.27 -22.27 7.65
CA ASN A 11 -1.00 -22.10 6.94
C ASN A 11 -2.12 -21.82 7.96
N ARG A 12 -2.98 -20.84 7.67
CA ARG A 12 -4.12 -20.47 8.52
C ARG A 12 -4.99 -21.68 8.88
N SER A 13 -5.14 -22.66 7.98
CA SER A 13 -6.00 -23.83 8.19
C SER A 13 -5.59 -24.73 9.35
N VAL A 14 -4.32 -24.67 9.78
CA VAL A 14 -3.80 -25.49 10.89
C VAL A 14 -3.59 -24.67 12.17
N LEU A 15 -3.88 -23.38 12.16
CA LEU A 15 -3.74 -22.53 13.34
C LEU A 15 -4.87 -22.83 14.33
N PRO A 16 -4.55 -23.03 15.63
CA PRO A 16 -5.55 -23.03 16.69
C PRO A 16 -6.40 -21.75 16.68
N GLU A 17 -7.70 -21.89 16.96
CA GLU A 17 -8.65 -20.77 16.99
C GLU A 17 -8.19 -19.63 17.90
N VAL A 18 -7.55 -19.96 19.03
CA VAL A 18 -7.02 -18.96 19.98
C VAL A 18 -6.02 -18.01 19.33
N PHE A 19 -5.24 -18.45 18.33
CA PHE A 19 -4.29 -17.60 17.61
C PHE A 19 -5.00 -16.63 16.67
N LEU A 20 -6.07 -17.10 16.00
CA LEU A 20 -6.90 -16.25 15.16
C LEU A 20 -7.59 -15.16 15.99
N LYS A 21 -8.15 -15.55 17.14
CA LYS A 21 -8.77 -14.62 18.09
C LYS A 21 -7.79 -13.58 18.63
N VAL A 22 -6.52 -13.93 18.87
CA VAL A 22 -5.48 -12.95 19.25
C VAL A 22 -5.29 -11.90 18.16
N VAL A 23 -5.24 -12.30 16.89
CA VAL A 23 -5.11 -11.37 15.76
C VAL A 23 -6.33 -10.46 15.65
N GLU A 24 -7.53 -11.01 15.82
CA GLU A 24 -8.78 -10.21 15.79
C GLU A 24 -8.84 -9.18 16.92
N VAL A 25 -8.45 -9.54 18.15
CA VAL A 25 -8.35 -8.60 19.27
C VAL A 25 -7.34 -7.49 18.97
N LYS A 26 -6.17 -7.81 18.39
CA LYS A 26 -5.18 -6.79 17.98
C LYS A 26 -5.78 -5.84 16.95
N ASN A 27 -6.46 -6.37 15.93
CA ASN A 27 -7.12 -5.56 14.91
C ASN A 27 -8.20 -4.63 15.49
N LEU A 28 -9.01 -5.09 16.45
CA LEU A 28 -10.00 -4.22 17.11
C LEU A 28 -9.34 -3.07 17.86
N LEU A 29 -8.29 -3.36 18.64
CA LEU A 29 -7.56 -2.35 19.43
C LEU A 29 -6.79 -1.35 18.55
N GLU A 30 -6.34 -1.76 17.37
CA GLU A 30 -5.68 -0.87 16.41
C GLU A 30 -6.68 0.08 15.72
N ASN A 31 -7.88 -0.40 15.42
CA ASN A 31 -8.91 0.38 14.72
C ASN A 31 -9.74 1.27 15.66
N ASP A 32 -9.92 0.89 16.93
CA ASP A 32 -10.62 1.68 17.93
C ASP A 32 -9.72 1.98 19.14
N LYS A 33 -9.22 3.21 19.20
CA LYS A 33 -8.32 3.67 20.26
C LYS A 33 -9.00 3.86 21.62
N MET A 34 -10.33 3.86 21.69
CA MET A 34 -11.06 3.95 22.96
C MET A 34 -11.35 2.58 23.57
N LEU A 35 -11.21 1.50 22.79
CA LEU A 35 -11.49 0.15 23.24
C LEU A 35 -10.39 -0.37 24.18
N THR A 36 -10.78 -0.89 25.33
CA THR A 36 -9.86 -1.53 26.27
C THR A 36 -9.58 -2.98 25.85
N VAL A 37 -8.44 -3.52 26.29
CA VAL A 37 -8.12 -4.95 26.07
C VAL A 37 -9.22 -5.85 26.62
N GLN A 38 -9.83 -5.48 27.76
CA GLN A 38 -10.91 -6.27 28.35
C GLN A 38 -12.12 -6.36 27.41
N GLU A 39 -12.63 -5.22 26.97
CA GLU A 39 -13.79 -5.15 26.06
C GLU A 39 -13.52 -5.89 24.75
N ALA A 40 -12.33 -5.70 24.15
CA ALA A 40 -11.95 -6.39 22.93
C ALA A 40 -11.89 -7.93 23.12
N THR A 41 -11.33 -8.40 24.23
CA THR A 41 -11.25 -9.84 24.51
C THR A 41 -12.61 -10.47 24.81
N GLU A 42 -13.51 -9.74 25.46
CA GLU A 42 -14.90 -10.16 25.71
C GLU A 42 -15.69 -10.23 24.39
N GLN A 43 -15.54 -9.24 23.52
CA GLN A 43 -16.22 -9.20 22.23
C GLN A 43 -15.79 -10.35 21.30
N ILE A 44 -14.51 -10.69 21.27
CA ILE A 44 -13.96 -11.78 20.42
C ILE A 44 -14.12 -13.16 21.07
N GLY A 45 -14.39 -13.23 22.38
CA GLY A 45 -14.53 -14.50 23.10
C GLY A 45 -13.19 -15.22 23.29
N ILE A 46 -12.19 -14.51 23.82
CA ILE A 46 -10.89 -15.05 24.26
C ILE A 46 -10.59 -14.56 25.68
N SER A 47 -9.91 -15.36 26.50
CA SER A 47 -9.49 -14.90 27.82
C SER A 47 -8.36 -13.86 27.73
N ARG A 48 -8.34 -12.90 28.67
CA ARG A 48 -7.22 -11.93 28.79
C ARG A 48 -5.87 -12.62 28.93
N SER A 49 -5.79 -13.70 29.71
CA SER A 49 -4.53 -14.44 29.90
C SER A 49 -4.06 -15.12 28.61
N SER A 50 -4.97 -15.69 27.81
CA SER A 50 -4.65 -16.23 26.49
C SER A 50 -4.17 -15.13 25.53
N PHE A 51 -4.82 -13.96 25.55
CA PHE A 51 -4.37 -12.81 24.76
C PHE A 51 -2.94 -12.39 25.14
N TYR A 52 -2.69 -12.11 26.42
CA TYR A 52 -1.35 -11.68 26.89
C TYR A 52 -0.26 -12.73 26.65
N LYS A 53 -0.60 -14.02 26.69
CA LYS A 53 0.36 -15.10 26.41
C LYS A 53 0.89 -15.08 24.98
N TYR A 54 0.06 -14.67 24.01
CA TYR A 54 0.38 -14.81 22.59
C TYR A 54 0.50 -13.48 21.83
N LYS A 55 0.06 -12.34 22.40
CA LYS A 55 -0.01 -11.03 21.71
C LYS A 55 1.32 -10.59 21.07
N ASP A 56 2.44 -10.96 21.68
CA ASP A 56 3.80 -10.59 21.25
C ASP A 56 4.50 -11.69 20.43
N ALA A 57 3.82 -12.82 20.21
CA ALA A 57 4.33 -13.94 19.41
C ALA A 57 3.57 -14.12 18.09
N ILE A 58 2.38 -13.53 17.97
CA ILE A 58 1.50 -13.67 16.81
C ILE A 58 1.31 -12.31 16.16
N PHE A 59 1.70 -12.24 14.90
CA PHE A 59 1.55 -11.06 14.07
C PHE A 59 0.91 -11.49 12.75
N PRO A 60 -0.02 -10.70 12.22
CA PRO A 60 -0.45 -10.91 10.85
C PRO A 60 0.77 -10.76 9.94
N PHE A 61 1.08 -11.81 9.19
CA PHE A 61 1.95 -11.68 8.05
C PHE A 61 1.06 -11.19 6.91
N TYR A 62 1.02 -9.87 6.73
CA TYR A 62 0.53 -9.33 5.48
C TYR A 62 1.53 -9.75 4.42
N ASP A 63 1.18 -10.78 3.67
CA ASP A 63 1.80 -10.96 2.37
C ASP A 63 1.64 -9.62 1.68
N LYS A 64 2.73 -8.93 1.36
CA LYS A 64 2.70 -7.83 0.38
C LYS A 64 2.44 -8.42 -1.01
N GLY A 65 1.57 -9.42 -1.09
CA GLY A 65 1.15 -10.08 -2.29
C GLY A 65 0.31 -9.07 -3.06
N LYS A 66 0.93 -8.51 -4.10
CA LYS A 66 0.25 -7.82 -5.19
C LYS A 66 -0.56 -6.58 -4.81
N SER A 67 0.05 -5.60 -4.17
CA SER A 67 -0.17 -4.26 -4.72
C SER A 67 0.62 -4.22 -6.02
N GLU A 68 0.02 -4.70 -7.12
CA GLU A 68 0.58 -4.46 -8.45
C GLU A 68 0.78 -2.95 -8.54
N ALA A 69 2.03 -2.54 -8.58
CA ALA A 69 2.40 -1.14 -8.55
C ALA A 69 3.50 -0.89 -9.56
N ILE A 70 3.43 0.27 -10.19
CA ILE A 70 4.44 0.72 -11.13
C ILE A 70 5.04 2.02 -10.64
N THR A 71 6.35 2.15 -10.81
CA THR A 71 7.04 3.42 -10.65
C THR A 71 7.32 3.99 -12.02
N VAL A 72 6.85 5.22 -12.27
CA VAL A 72 7.05 5.92 -13.54
C VAL A 72 7.75 7.25 -13.32
N LEU A 73 8.71 7.53 -14.19
CA LEU A 73 9.35 8.83 -14.32
C LEU A 73 8.70 9.57 -15.49
N ILE A 74 8.29 10.82 -15.28
CA ILE A 74 7.64 11.66 -16.29
C ILE A 74 8.42 12.96 -16.42
N HIS A 75 8.83 13.29 -17.64
CA HIS A 75 9.33 14.62 -17.98
C HIS A 75 8.14 15.48 -18.41
N LEU A 76 7.78 16.44 -17.57
CA LEU A 76 6.59 17.27 -17.73
C LEU A 76 6.96 18.74 -17.91
N GLN A 77 6.35 19.40 -18.87
CA GLN A 77 6.48 20.83 -19.07
C GLN A 77 5.93 21.58 -17.84
N ASP A 78 6.72 22.51 -17.32
CA ASP A 78 6.40 23.29 -16.12
C ASP A 78 5.41 24.41 -16.45
N GLU A 79 4.14 24.05 -16.49
CA GLU A 79 3.03 24.98 -16.69
C GLU A 79 1.92 24.67 -15.67
N ALA A 80 1.16 25.70 -15.31
CA ALA A 80 0.04 25.55 -14.38
C ALA A 80 -0.95 24.47 -14.90
N GLY A 81 -1.35 23.57 -14.00
CA GLY A 81 -2.33 22.51 -14.27
C GLY A 81 -1.74 21.20 -14.83
N ARG A 82 -0.48 21.16 -15.28
CA ARG A 82 0.06 19.97 -15.96
C ARG A 82 0.17 18.74 -15.08
N LEU A 83 0.66 18.90 -13.85
CA LEU A 83 0.68 17.78 -12.91
C LEU A 83 -0.76 17.34 -12.59
N SER A 84 -1.70 18.27 -12.47
CA SER A 84 -3.10 17.95 -12.22
C SER A 84 -3.71 17.12 -13.35
N ASP A 85 -3.40 17.43 -14.61
CA ASP A 85 -3.86 16.64 -15.76
C ASP A 85 -3.37 15.19 -15.69
N VAL A 86 -2.08 14.99 -15.35
CA VAL A 86 -1.48 13.66 -15.14
C VAL A 86 -2.20 12.91 -14.02
N LEU A 87 -2.40 13.55 -12.87
CA LEU A 87 -3.05 12.92 -11.71
C LEU A 87 -4.52 12.58 -11.99
N ASN A 88 -5.25 13.47 -12.66
CA ASN A 88 -6.64 13.24 -13.05
C ASN A 88 -6.76 12.08 -14.05
N TYR A 89 -5.83 11.96 -14.99
CA TYR A 89 -5.80 10.84 -15.93
C TYR A 89 -5.59 9.50 -15.21
N ILE A 90 -4.63 9.44 -14.27
CA ILE A 90 -4.37 8.24 -13.46
C ILE A 90 -5.61 7.88 -12.63
N ALA A 91 -6.24 8.86 -11.98
CA ALA A 91 -7.45 8.64 -11.19
C ALA A 91 -8.63 8.17 -12.06
N GLY A 92 -8.81 8.74 -13.26
CA GLY A 92 -9.84 8.32 -14.21
C GLY A 92 -9.65 6.89 -14.74
N ALA A 93 -8.40 6.42 -14.77
CA ALA A 93 -8.07 5.03 -15.08
C ALA A 93 -8.30 4.06 -13.91
N GLY A 94 -8.71 4.54 -12.73
CA GLY A 94 -8.84 3.74 -11.50
C GLY A 94 -7.51 3.46 -10.81
N GLY A 95 -6.42 4.14 -11.22
CA GLY A 95 -5.12 4.03 -10.58
C GLY A 95 -5.07 4.87 -9.30
N ASN A 96 -4.44 4.34 -8.26
CA ASN A 96 -4.24 5.06 -7.00
C ASN A 96 -2.78 5.51 -6.88
N VAL A 97 -2.53 6.81 -6.80
CA VAL A 97 -1.19 7.37 -6.65
C VAL A 97 -0.74 7.23 -5.20
N LEU A 98 0.25 6.38 -4.96
CA LEU A 98 0.79 6.10 -3.63
C LEU A 98 1.81 7.16 -3.20
N THR A 99 2.67 7.60 -4.13
CA THR A 99 3.68 8.63 -3.88
C THR A 99 3.84 9.55 -5.09
N ILE A 100 4.17 10.81 -4.80
CA ILE A 100 4.51 11.83 -5.80
C ILE A 100 5.79 12.51 -5.34
N ASN A 101 6.80 12.53 -6.21
CA ASN A 101 7.99 13.33 -6.02
C ASN A 101 8.27 14.13 -7.30
N GLN A 102 8.04 15.44 -7.23
CA GLN A 102 8.38 16.36 -8.31
C GLN A 102 9.67 17.11 -7.95
N MET A 103 10.67 17.00 -8.81
CA MET A 103 11.89 17.80 -8.70
C MET A 103 11.64 19.23 -9.18
N LEU A 104 12.46 20.16 -8.70
CA LEU A 104 12.42 21.54 -9.19
C LEU A 104 12.62 21.56 -10.72
N PRO A 105 11.78 22.31 -11.45
CA PRO A 105 11.90 22.40 -12.89
C PRO A 105 13.27 22.92 -13.34
N MET A 106 13.86 22.28 -14.34
CA MET A 106 15.06 22.73 -15.02
C MET A 106 14.74 22.96 -16.50
N ASN A 107 15.07 24.15 -17.02
CA ASN A 107 14.80 24.54 -18.41
C ASN A 107 13.31 24.35 -18.81
N GLY A 108 12.39 24.66 -17.90
CA GLY A 108 10.95 24.54 -18.12
C GLY A 108 10.41 23.10 -18.11
N ILE A 109 11.22 22.13 -17.65
CA ILE A 109 10.81 20.73 -17.50
C ILE A 109 10.95 20.31 -16.04
N ALA A 110 9.85 19.84 -15.44
CA ALA A 110 9.79 19.16 -14.17
C ALA A 110 9.97 17.65 -14.39
N ILE A 111 10.78 17.01 -13.54
CA ILE A 111 10.89 15.55 -13.48
C ILE A 111 9.99 15.07 -12.34
N ILE A 112 9.05 14.18 -12.65
CA ILE A 112 8.09 13.66 -11.69
C ILE A 112 8.27 12.15 -11.58
N ASN A 113 8.47 11.65 -10.36
CA ASN A 113 8.46 10.25 -10.03
C ASN A 113 7.15 9.90 -9.32
N LEU A 114 6.37 8.99 -9.91
CA LEU A 114 5.08 8.54 -9.39
C LEU A 114 5.13 7.05 -9.10
N CYS A 115 4.69 6.65 -7.91
CA CYS A 115 4.32 5.26 -7.63
C CYS A 115 2.80 5.12 -7.72
N ILE A 116 2.34 4.21 -8.57
CA ILE A 116 0.92 4.04 -8.90
C ILE A 116 0.54 2.60 -8.61
N GLN A 117 -0.46 2.40 -7.75
CA GLN A 117 -1.10 1.11 -7.57
C GLN A 117 -2.07 0.83 -8.72
N THR A 118 -1.90 -0.31 -9.39
CA THR A 118 -2.60 -0.68 -10.63
C THR A 118 -3.71 -1.70 -10.43
N ALA A 119 -3.81 -2.32 -9.24
CA ALA A 119 -4.80 -3.36 -8.95
C ALA A 119 -6.27 -2.95 -9.16
N GLY A 120 -6.59 -1.64 -9.09
CA GLY A 120 -7.93 -1.10 -9.29
C GLY A 120 -8.18 -0.51 -10.69
N MET A 121 -7.21 -0.62 -11.61
CA MET A 121 -7.33 0.03 -12.92
C MET A 121 -8.33 -0.66 -13.84
N ASN A 122 -9.01 0.16 -14.64
CA ASN A 122 -9.95 -0.27 -15.68
C ASN A 122 -9.29 -0.43 -17.07
N MET A 123 -7.98 -0.22 -17.16
CA MET A 123 -7.19 -0.34 -18.38
C MET A 123 -5.83 -0.99 -18.12
N THR A 124 -5.13 -1.40 -19.16
CA THR A 124 -3.79 -1.99 -19.02
C THR A 124 -2.74 -0.91 -18.68
N ILE A 125 -1.61 -1.32 -18.11
CA ILE A 125 -0.47 -0.43 -17.87
C ILE A 125 0.01 0.22 -19.18
N ASP A 126 0.06 -0.54 -20.27
CA ASP A 126 0.54 -0.02 -21.55
C ASP A 126 -0.44 0.98 -22.18
N ASP A 127 -1.74 0.86 -21.91
CA ASP A 127 -2.76 1.86 -22.29
C ASP A 127 -2.64 3.12 -21.43
N LEU A 128 -2.44 2.96 -20.12
CA LEU A 128 -2.22 4.08 -19.20
C LEU A 128 -1.02 4.91 -19.65
N LEU A 129 0.12 4.26 -19.94
CA LEU A 129 1.35 4.93 -20.36
C LEU A 129 1.21 5.63 -21.70
N ARG A 130 0.53 5.01 -22.67
CA ARG A 130 0.24 5.64 -23.97
C ARG A 130 -0.63 6.88 -23.80
N GLY A 131 -1.67 6.80 -22.98
CA GLY A 131 -2.54 7.95 -22.73
C GLY A 131 -1.86 9.08 -21.97
N LEU A 132 -1.06 8.76 -20.94
CA LEU A 132 -0.22 9.72 -20.25
C LEU A 132 0.75 10.40 -21.23
N GLY A 133 1.37 9.64 -22.13
CA GLY A 133 2.29 10.17 -23.15
C GLY A 133 1.64 11.12 -24.15
N ASN A 134 0.31 11.05 -24.31
CA ASN A 134 -0.47 11.94 -25.17
C ASN A 134 -0.98 13.19 -24.46
N LEU A 135 -0.82 13.30 -23.13
CA LEU A 135 -1.21 14.49 -22.39
C LEU A 135 -0.32 15.68 -22.79
N ASN A 136 -0.95 16.85 -22.90
CA ASN A 136 -0.24 18.06 -23.29
C ASN A 136 0.85 18.38 -22.26
N GLY A 137 2.09 18.60 -22.73
CA GLY A 137 3.23 18.93 -21.87
C GLY A 137 4.02 17.73 -21.38
N VAL A 138 3.53 16.50 -21.53
CA VAL A 138 4.35 15.31 -21.30
C VAL A 138 5.35 15.15 -22.46
N LYS A 139 6.65 15.13 -22.15
CA LYS A 139 7.73 14.96 -23.12
C LYS A 139 8.23 13.54 -23.19
N GLU A 140 8.26 12.86 -22.04
CA GLU A 140 8.81 11.53 -21.91
C GLU A 140 8.19 10.82 -20.70
N ILE A 141 8.03 9.51 -20.83
CA ILE A 141 7.64 8.63 -19.72
C ILE A 141 8.54 7.39 -19.75
N GLN A 142 9.06 7.02 -18.58
CA GLN A 142 9.84 5.81 -18.40
C GLN A 142 9.30 5.01 -17.21
N ILE A 143 9.23 3.69 -17.35
CA ILE A 143 8.95 2.81 -16.20
C ILE A 143 10.27 2.50 -15.51
N LEU A 144 10.35 2.80 -14.21
CA LEU A 144 11.52 2.48 -13.39
C LEU A 144 11.41 1.12 -12.72
N ALA A 145 10.20 0.73 -12.32
CA ALA A 145 9.94 -0.55 -11.64
C ALA A 145 8.51 -1.05 -11.88
N ARG A 146 8.33 -2.37 -11.82
CA ARG A 146 7.03 -3.06 -11.75
C ARG A 146 7.11 -4.06 -10.58
N GLU A 147 6.21 -3.93 -9.61
CA GLU A 147 6.09 -4.77 -8.41
C GLU A 147 4.90 -5.73 -8.50
#